data_AF-A0ABD6Q1N4-F1
#
_entry.id   AF-A0ABD6Q1N4-F1
#
_cell.length_a   1.000
_cell.length_b   1.000
_cell.length_c   1.000
_cell.angle_alpha   90.00
_cell.angle_beta   90.00
_cell.angle_gamma   90.00
#
_symmetry.space_group_name_H-M   'P 1'
#
loop_
_entity.id
_entity.type
_entity.pdbx_description
1 polymer ?
#
loop_
_entity_poly.entity_id
_entity_poly.type
_entity_poly.pdbx_seq_one_letter_code
_entity_poly.pdbx_strand_id
1 'polypeptide(L)'
;MQESWKGHAIRIRTIPVRQIVTRMSAPDGYIAIVRIDRDDEVLADWHLPRFSERWTSAAEAQRNAVEYAVKLIDRGVLGAVDARGTLAT
;
A
#
# COMPACT_ATOMS: atom_id res chain seq x y z
N MET A 1 -9.50 -4.47 2.64
CA MET A 1 -9.29 -5.93 2.49
C MET A 1 -8.16 -6.35 3.41
N GLN A 2 -8.21 -7.58 3.92
CA GLN A 2 -7.12 -8.18 4.68
C GLN A 2 -6.79 -9.55 4.09
N GLU A 3 -5.50 -9.77 3.82
CA GLU A 3 -4.94 -11.03 3.34
C GLU A 3 -3.88 -11.53 4.33
N SER A 4 -3.56 -12.83 4.29
CA SER A 4 -2.49 -13.42 5.08
C SER A 4 -1.47 -14.10 4.18
N TRP A 5 -0.18 -13.80 4.35
CA TRP A 5 0.90 -14.41 3.59
C TRP A 5 2.12 -14.70 4.47
N LYS A 6 2.56 -15.97 4.56
CA LYS A 6 3.73 -16.39 5.34
C LYS A 6 3.78 -15.81 6.76
N GLY A 7 2.66 -15.84 7.49
CA GLY A 7 2.55 -15.29 8.85
C GLY A 7 2.45 -13.77 8.94
N HIS A 8 2.41 -13.06 7.81
CA HIS A 8 2.18 -11.61 7.75
C HIS A 8 0.71 -11.33 7.43
N ALA A 9 0.12 -10.36 8.12
CA ALA A 9 -1.19 -9.82 7.78
C ALA A 9 -1.02 -8.60 6.86
N ILE A 10 -1.57 -8.66 5.66
CA ILE A 10 -1.52 -7.59 4.67
C ILE A 10 -2.88 -6.90 4.66
N ARG A 11 -2.93 -5.65 5.09
CA ARG A 11 -4.13 -4.80 5.06
C ARG A 11 -4.01 -3.80 3.93
N ILE A 12 -5.02 -3.78 3.07
CA ILE A 12 -5.08 -2.87 1.93
C ILE A 12 -6.33 -2.03 2.01
N ARG A 13 -6.12 -0.71 1.92
CA ARG A 13 -7.17 0.28 1.80
C ARG A 13 -7.00 1.05 0.51
N THR A 14 -7.93 0.86 -0.41
CA THR A 14 -8.01 1.65 -1.63
C THR A 14 -8.73 2.97 -1.35
N ILE A 15 -8.17 4.09 -1.79
CA ILE A 15 -8.71 5.43 -1.59
C ILE A 15 -8.94 6.07 -2.96
N PRO A 16 -10.16 6.56 -3.25
CA PRO A 16 -10.42 7.34 -4.46
C PRO A 16 -9.74 8.71 -4.34
N VAL A 17 -8.98 9.10 -5.35
CA VAL A 17 -8.38 10.44 -5.48
C VAL A 17 -9.25 11.27 -6.42
N ARG A 18 -9.55 12.51 -6.01
CA ARG A 18 -10.40 13.45 -6.74
C ARG A 18 -9.70 14.79 -6.92
N GLN A 19 -9.80 15.37 -8.10
CA GLN A 19 -9.65 16.79 -8.34
C GLN A 19 -11.00 17.44 -8.01
N ILE A 20 -11.03 18.14 -6.89
CA ILE A 20 -12.26 18.75 -6.37
C ILE A 20 -12.51 20.06 -7.11
N VAL A 21 -13.30 19.98 -8.18
CA VAL A 21 -13.88 21.14 -8.89
C VAL A 21 -15.30 21.39 -8.39
N THR A 22 -16.03 20.32 -8.01
CA THR A 22 -17.36 20.39 -7.40
C THR A 22 -17.50 19.35 -6.28
N ARG A 23 -18.52 19.47 -5.42
CA ARG A 23 -18.81 18.46 -4.37
C ARG A 23 -19.11 17.07 -4.94
N MET A 24 -19.45 16.97 -6.22
CA MET A 24 -19.84 15.73 -6.90
C MET A 24 -18.76 15.19 -7.84
N SER A 25 -17.54 15.74 -7.85
CA SER A 25 -16.45 15.25 -8.71
C SER A 25 -16.27 13.74 -8.59
N ALA A 26 -16.29 13.03 -9.72
CA ALA A 26 -15.96 11.61 -9.76
C ALA A 26 -14.48 11.38 -9.39
N PRO A 27 -14.10 10.17 -8.95
CA PRO A 27 -12.69 9.81 -8.79
C PRO A 27 -11.92 9.95 -10.11
N ASP A 28 -10.82 10.69 -10.09
CA ASP A 28 -9.84 10.78 -11.19
C ASP A 28 -8.88 9.58 -11.19
N GLY A 29 -8.87 8.82 -10.10
CA GLY A 29 -8.11 7.59 -9.97
C GLY A 29 -8.13 7.08 -8.54
N TYR A 30 -7.30 6.07 -8.28
CA TYR A 30 -7.22 5.42 -6.98
C TYR A 30 -5.75 5.30 -6.53
N ILE A 31 -5.55 5.38 -5.22
CA ILE A 31 -4.31 4.97 -4.55
C ILE A 31 -4.61 3.83 -3.60
N ALA A 32 -3.58 3.10 -3.19
CA ALA A 32 -3.70 2.04 -2.20
C ALA A 32 -2.76 2.32 -1.03
N ILE A 33 -3.29 2.29 0.19
CA ILE A 33 -2.49 2.22 1.41
C ILE A 33 -2.32 0.74 1.74
N VAL A 34 -1.07 0.33 1.94
CA VAL A 34 -0.67 -1.03 2.30
C VAL A 34 -0.05 -0.99 3.67
N ARG A 35 -0.61 -1.80 4.57
CA ARG A 35 -0.05 -2.05 5.89
C ARG A 35 0.26 -3.53 6.03
N ILE A 36 1.46 -3.84 6.50
CA ILE A 36 1.90 -5.21 6.74
C ILE A 36 2.21 -5.33 8.23
N ASP A 37 1.47 -6.20 8.90
CA ASP A 37 1.62 -6.50 10.32
C ASP A 37 2.19 -7.93 10.47
N ARG A 38 3.02 -8.17 11.48
CA ARG A 38 3.48 -9.50 11.91
C ARG A 38 3.62 -9.52 13.42
N ASP A 39 3.10 -10.54 14.10
CA ASP A 39 3.19 -10.69 15.56
C ASP A 39 2.78 -9.40 16.31
N ASP A 40 1.71 -8.75 15.84
CA ASP A 40 1.17 -7.44 16.29
C ASP A 40 2.10 -6.22 16.08
N GLU A 41 3.24 -6.39 15.41
CA GLU A 41 4.15 -5.31 15.01
C GLU A 41 3.86 -4.82 13.58
N VAL A 42 3.87 -3.50 13.38
CA VAL A 42 3.72 -2.88 12.05
C VAL A 42 5.07 -2.85 11.35
N LEU A 43 5.29 -3.74 10.38
CA LEU A 43 6.53 -3.79 9.61
C LEU A 43 6.57 -2.74 8.48
N ALA A 44 5.40 -2.34 7.97
CA ALA A 44 5.26 -1.36 6.92
C ALA A 44 3.87 -0.70 6.95
N ASP A 45 3.82 0.61 6.72
CA ASP A 45 2.60 1.39 6.48
C ASP A 45 2.91 2.50 5.46
N TRP A 46 2.54 2.28 4.19
CA TRP A 46 2.83 3.22 3.10
C TRP A 46 1.74 3.23 2.04
N HIS A 47 1.83 4.18 1.11
CA HIS A 47 0.96 4.27 -0.05
C HIS A 47 1.68 3.84 -1.34
N LEU A 48 0.95 3.25 -2.29
CA LEU A 48 1.40 2.94 -3.64
C LEU A 48 0.57 3.70 -4.70
N PRO A 49 1.18 4.12 -5.83
CA PRO A 49 2.60 4.25 -6.08
C PRO A 49 3.14 5.67 -5.82
N ARG A 50 4.43 5.69 -5.48
CA ARG A 50 5.32 6.86 -5.39
C ARG A 50 5.80 7.35 -6.77
N PHE A 51 5.09 6.97 -7.84
CA PHE A 51 5.26 7.47 -9.20
C PHE A 51 3.87 7.73 -9.76
N SER A 52 3.71 8.83 -10.49
CA SER A 52 2.50 9.57 -10.85
C SER A 52 1.35 8.80 -11.54
N GLU A 53 1.40 7.48 -11.61
CA GLU A 53 0.38 6.64 -12.22
C GLU A 53 -0.67 6.23 -11.18
N ARG A 54 -1.86 6.85 -11.27
CA ARG A 54 -3.03 6.46 -10.48
C ARG A 54 -3.73 5.30 -11.19
N TRP A 55 -4.25 4.35 -10.43
CA TRP A 55 -5.05 3.28 -11.04
C TRP A 55 -6.42 3.79 -11.47
N THR A 56 -6.92 3.22 -12.55
CA THR A 56 -8.24 3.57 -13.11
C THR A 56 -9.39 2.99 -12.30
N SER A 57 -9.13 1.92 -11.54
CA SER A 57 -10.14 1.26 -10.72
C SER A 57 -9.63 0.85 -9.34
N ALA A 58 -10.56 0.71 -8.40
CA ALA A 58 -10.24 0.27 -7.05
C ALA A 58 -9.74 -1.17 -6.99
N ALA A 59 -10.28 -2.04 -7.85
CA ALA A 59 -9.89 -3.45 -7.94
C ALA A 59 -8.46 -3.60 -8.48
N GLU A 60 -8.09 -2.77 -9.46
CA GLU A 60 -6.73 -2.72 -9.99
C GLU A 60 -5.73 -2.24 -8.93
N ALA A 61 -6.05 -1.14 -8.22
CA ALA A 61 -5.24 -0.65 -7.12
C ALA A 61 -5.01 -1.71 -6.04
N GLN A 62 -6.08 -2.44 -5.69
CA GLN A 62 -6.04 -3.51 -4.71
C GLN A 62 -5.17 -4.68 -5.18
N ARG A 63 -5.37 -5.18 -6.40
CA ARG A 63 -4.61 -6.31 -6.95
C ARG A 63 -3.11 -5.99 -6.99
N ASN A 64 -2.75 -4.84 -7.53
CA ASN A 64 -1.37 -4.40 -7.63
C ASN A 64 -0.73 -4.20 -6.24
N ALA A 65 -1.50 -3.69 -5.28
CA ALA A 65 -1.03 -3.53 -3.90
C ALA A 65 -0.77 -4.89 -3.20
N VAL A 66 -1.63 -5.90 -3.40
CA VAL A 66 -1.38 -7.27 -2.90
C VAL A 66 -0.11 -7.83 -3.53
N GLU A 67 -0.03 -7.78 -4.85
CA GLU A 67 1.11 -8.34 -5.59
C GLU A 67 2.43 -7.71 -5.15
N TYR A 68 2.43 -6.39 -4.96
CA TYR A 68 3.59 -5.67 -4.45
C TYR A 68 3.96 -6.11 -3.03
N ALA A 69 2.99 -6.19 -2.12
CA ALA A 69 3.22 -6.63 -0.74
C ALA A 69 3.80 -8.05 -0.68
N VAL A 70 3.24 -8.98 -1.46
CA VAL A 70 3.73 -10.36 -1.58
C VAL A 70 5.19 -10.38 -2.07
N LYS A 71 5.52 -9.62 -3.12
CA LYS A 71 6.90 -9.53 -3.63
C LYS A 71 7.87 -9.01 -2.57
N LEU A 72 7.47 -8.07 -1.73
CA LEU A 72 8.33 -7.56 -0.66
C LEU A 72 8.52 -8.58 0.47
N ILE A 73 7.45 -9.26 0.89
CA ILE A 73 7.54 -10.33 1.89
C ILE A 73 8.45 -11.44 1.36
N ASP A 74 8.27 -11.86 0.10
CA ASP A 74 9.05 -12.93 -0.50
C ASP A 74 10.53 -12.56 -0.67
N ARG A 75 10.85 -11.28 -0.86
CA ARG A 75 12.23 -10.77 -0.89
C ARG A 75 12.86 -10.59 0.49
N GLY A 76 12.08 -10.69 1.58
CA GLY A 76 12.58 -10.50 2.94
C GLY A 76 13.03 -9.07 3.24
N VAL A 77 12.53 -8.07 2.51
CA VAL A 77 12.94 -6.66 2.66
C VAL A 77 12.18 -5.91 3.76
N LEU A 78 11.22 -6.56 4.41
CA LEU A 78 10.45 -6.01 5.52
C LEU A 78 11.23 -6.23 6.82
N GLY A 79 11.55 -5.15 7.54
CA GLY A 79 12.33 -5.20 8.78
C GLY A 79 13.55 -4.26 8.86
N ALA A 80 13.76 -3.38 7.87
CA ALA A 80 14.89 -2.44 7.84
C ALA A 80 14.45 -0.96 7.87
N VAL A 81 13.42 -0.63 8.66
CA VAL A 81 13.12 0.77 8.97
C VAL A 81 13.15 0.91 10.48
N ASP A 82 14.35 1.12 11.02
CA ASP A 82 14.47 1.76 12.32
C ASP A 82 13.58 3.01 12.29
N ALA A 83 12.80 3.20 13.36
CA ALA A 83 11.84 4.30 13.55
C ALA A 83 12.47 5.72 13.54
N ARG A 84 13.64 5.89 12.92
CA ARG A 84 14.42 7.12 12.82
C ARG A 84 14.85 7.49 11.39
N GLY A 85 14.32 6.84 10.35
CA GLY A 85 14.45 7.35 8.98
C GLY A 85 15.89 7.64 8.57
N THR A 86 16.82 6.71 8.83
CA THR A 86 18.18 6.81 8.30
C THR A 86 18.36 5.70 7.27
N LEU A 87 18.48 6.10 6.00
CA LEU A 87 18.90 5.23 4.91
C LEU A 87 20.37 4.84 5.16
N ALA A 88 20.65 3.54 5.25
CA ALA A 88 22.02 3.04 5.18
C ALA A 88 22.62 3.42 3.83
N THR A 89 23.84 3.96 3.86
CA THR A 89 24.59 4.50 2.72
C THR A 89 25.39 3.41 2.02
#